data_AF-A0A963AAP9-F1
#
_entry.id   AF-A0A963AAP9-F1
#
_cell.length_a   1.000
_cell.length_b   1.000
_cell.length_c   1.000
_cell.angle_alpha   90.00
_cell.angle_beta   90.00
_cell.angle_gamma   90.00
#
_symmetry.space_group_name_H-M   'P 1'
#
loop_
_entity.id
_entity.type
_entity.pdbx_description
1 polymer ?
#
loop_
_entity_poly.entity_id
_entity_poly.type
_entity_poly.pdbx_seq_one_letter_code
_entity_poly.pdbx_strand_id
1 'polypeptide(L)'
;FDCDSFARQSLYSLMDNLGELQEDHNPELVVEGIVINQFNSQARLPGELVAELEEEGYPVFDTYLTTSVKMKESHREHRPLIDMAPSHKLTGQFLDLHAELEKTRAKAAA
;
A
#
# COMPACT_ATOMS: atom_id res chain seq x y z
N PHE A 1 2.34 0.40 -3.78
CA PHE A 1 2.13 0.62 -5.22
C PHE A 1 1.92 2.11 -5.45
N ASP A 2 2.81 2.78 -6.20
CA ASP A 2 2.81 4.25 -6.33
C ASP A 2 1.94 4.80 -7.47
N CYS A 3 1.06 3.97 -8.06
CA CYS A 3 0.10 4.36 -9.09
C CYS A 3 0.71 4.98 -10.37
N ASP A 4 1.85 4.45 -10.83
CA ASP A 4 2.42 4.75 -12.14
C ASP A 4 2.62 3.47 -12.98
N SER A 5 2.90 3.65 -14.27
CA SER A 5 3.07 2.53 -15.21
C SER A 5 4.30 1.67 -14.92
N PHE A 6 5.35 2.23 -14.31
CA PHE A 6 6.55 1.48 -13.92
C PHE A 6 6.26 0.59 -12.72
N ALA A 7 5.50 1.10 -11.75
CA ALA A 7 5.07 0.37 -10.56
C ALA A 7 4.26 -0.88 -10.91
N ARG A 8 3.46 -0.85 -11.99
CA ARG A 8 2.66 -2.02 -12.43
C ARG A 8 3.52 -3.16 -12.93
N GLN A 9 4.45 -2.88 -13.83
CA GLN A 9 5.34 -3.94 -14.34
C GLN A 9 6.19 -4.55 -13.21
N SER A 10 6.69 -3.72 -12.31
CA SER A 10 7.45 -4.20 -11.15
C SER A 10 6.59 -5.00 -10.17
N LEU A 11 5.32 -4.65 -10.02
CA LEU A 11 4.39 -5.41 -9.19
C LEU A 11 4.18 -6.83 -9.74
N TYR A 12 3.93 -6.98 -11.03
CA TYR A 12 3.74 -8.31 -11.63
C TYR A 12 4.98 -9.19 -11.48
N SER A 13 6.17 -8.65 -11.78
CA SER A 13 7.40 -9.40 -11.57
C SER A 13 7.63 -9.76 -10.10
N LEU A 14 7.20 -8.93 -9.16
CA LEU A 14 7.26 -9.26 -7.74
C LEU A 14 6.28 -10.38 -7.38
N MET A 15 5.05 -10.36 -7.91
CA MET A 15 4.04 -11.38 -7.64
C MET A 15 4.44 -12.75 -8.20
N ASP A 16 5.00 -12.79 -9.41
CA ASP A 16 5.54 -14.02 -10.00
C ASP A 16 6.65 -14.61 -9.11
N ASN A 17 7.62 -13.78 -8.69
CA ASN A 17 8.69 -14.21 -7.80
C ASN A 17 8.19 -14.69 -6.43
N LEU A 18 7.13 -14.08 -5.89
CA LEU A 18 6.51 -14.52 -4.64
C LEU A 18 5.82 -15.87 -4.80
N GLY A 19 5.19 -16.13 -5.95
CA GLY A 19 4.61 -17.44 -6.29
C GLY A 19 5.67 -18.53 -6.35
N GLU A 20 6.77 -18.29 -7.08
CA GLU A 20 7.90 -19.23 -7.14
C GLU A 20 8.47 -19.53 -5.74
N LEU A 21 8.68 -18.48 -4.94
CA LEU A 21 9.19 -18.63 -3.56
C LEU A 21 8.21 -19.40 -2.67
N GLN A 22 6.90 -19.19 -2.83
CA GLN A 22 5.87 -19.91 -2.08
C GLN A 22 5.90 -21.41 -2.41
N GLU A 23 5.97 -21.75 -3.70
CA GLU A 23 5.96 -23.13 -4.19
C GLU A 23 7.21 -23.91 -3.78
N ASP A 24 8.40 -23.31 -3.91
CA ASP A 24 9.67 -24.02 -3.72
C ASP A 24 10.19 -24.01 -2.28
N HIS A 25 9.86 -22.97 -1.50
CA HIS A 25 10.57 -22.68 -0.26
C HIS A 25 9.68 -22.33 0.94
N ASN A 26 8.52 -21.71 0.74
CA ASN A 26 7.67 -21.28 1.85
C ASN A 26 6.17 -21.40 1.51
N PRO A 27 5.58 -22.60 1.62
CA PRO A 27 4.17 -22.83 1.28
C PRO A 27 3.17 -21.98 2.08
N GLU A 28 3.57 -21.51 3.27
CA GLU A 28 2.75 -20.65 4.15
C GLU A 28 2.85 -19.16 3.80
N LEU A 29 3.67 -18.76 2.81
CA LEU A 29 3.78 -17.38 2.36
C LEU A 29 2.45 -16.92 1.75
N VAL A 30 1.90 -15.83 2.26
CA VAL A 30 0.65 -15.25 1.75
C VAL A 30 0.85 -13.76 1.52
N VAL A 31 0.33 -13.26 0.40
CA VAL A 31 0.22 -11.82 0.15
C VAL A 31 -1.01 -11.30 0.87
N GLU A 32 -0.79 -10.56 1.97
CA GLU A 32 -1.88 -9.99 2.77
C GLU A 32 -2.66 -8.91 2.01
N GLY A 33 -1.96 -8.08 1.23
CA GLY A 33 -2.56 -7.03 0.43
C GLY A 33 -1.55 -6.03 -0.13
N ILE A 34 -2.00 -5.26 -1.11
CA ILE A 34 -1.22 -4.21 -1.78
C ILE A 34 -1.67 -2.86 -1.23
N VAL A 35 -0.72 -2.13 -0.63
CA VAL A 35 -0.94 -0.77 -0.18
C VAL A 35 -0.81 0.20 -1.36
N ILE A 36 -1.85 0.98 -1.60
CA ILE A 36 -1.83 2.08 -2.57
C ILE A 36 -1.17 3.30 -1.93
N ASN A 37 -0.05 3.72 -2.51
CA ASN A 37 0.76 4.80 -2.03
C ASN A 37 0.86 5.92 -3.08
N GLN A 38 1.21 7.12 -2.64
CA GLN A 38 1.34 8.31 -3.50
C GLN A 38 0.10 8.61 -4.38
N PHE A 39 -1.10 8.21 -3.93
CA PHE A 39 -2.33 8.35 -4.68
C PHE A 39 -2.68 9.83 -4.95
N ASN A 40 -3.04 10.14 -6.19
CA ASN A 40 -3.53 11.44 -6.60
C ASN A 40 -4.97 11.34 -7.13
N SER A 41 -5.93 11.75 -6.31
CA SER A 41 -7.36 11.69 -6.64
C SER A 41 -7.80 12.62 -7.77
N GLN A 42 -6.97 13.58 -8.18
CA GLN A 42 -7.27 14.48 -9.29
C GLN A 42 -6.83 13.90 -10.64
N ALA A 43 -5.93 12.92 -10.62
CA ALA A 43 -5.48 12.24 -11.82
C ALA A 43 -6.38 11.04 -12.11
N ARG A 44 -6.62 10.77 -13.40
CA ARG A 44 -7.43 9.64 -13.85
C ARG A 44 -6.68 8.31 -13.73
N LEU A 45 -5.40 8.31 -14.14
CA LEU A 45 -4.57 7.11 -14.22
C LEU A 45 -4.45 6.32 -12.90
N PRO A 46 -4.26 6.94 -11.71
CA PRO A 46 -4.21 6.18 -10.46
C PRO A 46 -5.47 5.36 -10.18
N GLY A 47 -6.65 5.89 -10.49
CA GLY A 47 -7.91 5.18 -10.31
C GLY A 47 -8.07 4.01 -11.28
N GLU A 48 -7.68 4.21 -12.55
CA GLU A 48 -7.69 3.13 -13.56
C GLU A 48 -6.74 2.00 -13.17
N LEU A 49 -5.53 2.32 -12.74
CA LEU A 49 -4.55 1.32 -12.32
C LEU A 49 -5.01 0.50 -11.10
N VAL A 50 -5.68 1.14 -10.13
CA VAL A 50 -6.21 0.42 -8.98
C VAL A 50 -7.36 -0.50 -9.39
N ALA A 51 -8.28 0.00 -10.22
CA ALA A 51 -9.41 -0.81 -10.72
C ALA A 51 -8.91 -2.03 -11.52
N GLU A 52 -7.88 -1.87 -12.36
CA GLU A 52 -7.27 -2.99 -13.08
C GLU A 52 -6.70 -4.06 -12.12
N LEU A 53 -6.02 -3.65 -11.05
CA LEU A 53 -5.49 -4.60 -10.05
C LEU A 53 -6.61 -5.37 -9.34
N GLU A 54 -7.71 -4.68 -9.00
CA GLU A 54 -8.89 -5.29 -8.39
C GLU A 54 -9.60 -6.25 -9.36
N GLU A 55 -9.72 -5.88 -10.65
CA GLU A 55 -10.28 -6.73 -11.71
C GLU A 55 -9.44 -8.00 -11.96
N GLU A 56 -8.12 -7.89 -11.85
CA GLU A 56 -7.18 -9.01 -11.93
C GLU A 56 -7.20 -9.90 -10.66
N GLY A 57 -7.94 -9.49 -9.62
CA GLY A 57 -8.11 -10.27 -8.39
C GLY A 57 -7.00 -10.11 -7.36
N TYR A 58 -6.15 -9.09 -7.51
CA TYR A 58 -5.13 -8.80 -6.50
C TYR A 58 -5.78 -8.25 -5.21
N PRO A 59 -5.29 -8.64 -4.02
CA PRO A 59 -5.78 -8.10 -2.76
C PRO A 59 -5.27 -6.66 -2.60
N VAL A 60 -6.14 -5.67 -2.73
CA VAL A 60 -5.80 -4.24 -2.55
C VAL A 60 -6.45 -3.73 -1.26
N PHE A 61 -5.71 -2.94 -0.48
CA PHE A 61 -6.27 -2.27 0.70
C PHE A 61 -7.10 -1.05 0.31
N ASP A 62 -8.20 -0.82 1.03
CA ASP A 62 -9.14 0.29 0.80
C ASP A 62 -8.51 1.65 1.12
N THR A 63 -7.51 1.68 2.02
CA THR A 63 -6.87 2.92 2.46
C THR A 63 -5.77 3.39 1.50
N TYR A 64 -6.04 4.47 0.76
CA TYR A 64 -5.05 5.08 -0.14
C TYR A 64 -4.24 6.19 0.52
N LEU A 65 -2.91 6.09 0.46
CA LEU A 65 -2.00 7.11 1.01
C LEU A 65 -1.70 8.18 -0.04
N THR A 66 -1.98 9.45 0.30
CA THR A 66 -1.70 10.58 -0.60
C THR A 66 -0.26 11.08 -0.47
N THR A 67 0.24 11.76 -1.51
CA THR A 67 1.53 12.47 -1.38
C THR A 67 1.41 13.68 -0.46
N SER A 68 2.46 13.97 0.31
CA SER A 68 2.52 15.19 1.12
C SER A 68 3.94 15.71 1.30
N VAL A 69 4.08 17.04 1.27
CA VAL A 69 5.32 17.74 1.66
C VAL A 69 5.65 17.46 3.13
N LYS A 70 4.65 17.24 4.00
CA LYS A 70 4.87 16.86 5.40
C LYS A 70 5.62 15.55 5.56
N MET A 71 5.48 14.60 4.63
CA MET A 71 6.31 13.38 4.67
C MET A 71 7.79 13.71 4.36
N LYS A 72 8.05 14.58 3.39
CA LYS A 72 9.42 15.01 3.06
C LYS A 72 10.08 15.80 4.20
N GLU A 73 9.31 16.67 4.86
CA GLU A 73 9.74 17.39 6.06
C GLU A 73 10.03 16.42 7.22
N SER A 74 9.14 15.45 7.46
CA SER A 74 9.30 14.38 8.46
C SER A 74 10.61 13.60 8.27
N HIS A 75 10.92 13.19 7.04
CA HIS A 75 12.18 12.53 6.73
C HIS A 75 13.40 13.42 6.98
N ARG A 76 13.33 14.70 6.60
CA ARG A 76 14.43 15.67 6.81
C ARG A 76 14.71 15.93 8.29
N GLU A 77 13.67 15.98 9.11
CA GLU A 77 13.78 16.18 10.55
C GLU A 77 14.06 14.89 11.32
N HIS A 78 14.02 13.73 10.66
CA HIS A 78 14.07 12.41 11.28
C HIS A 78 13.00 12.21 12.38
N ARG A 79 11.82 12.82 12.19
CA ARG A 79 10.71 12.78 13.14
C ARG A 79 9.49 12.11 12.51
N PRO A 80 8.93 11.04 13.10
CA PRO A 80 7.76 10.37 12.54
C PRO A 80 6.59 11.32 12.32
N LEU A 81 5.81 11.08 11.26
CA LEU A 81 4.72 11.97 10.87
C LEU A 81 3.65 12.13 11.97
N ILE A 82 3.38 11.06 12.74
CA ILE A 82 2.43 11.09 13.87
C ILE A 82 2.87 12.00 15.01
N ASP A 83 4.18 12.17 15.21
CA ASP A 83 4.74 13.10 16.19
C ASP A 83 4.85 14.53 15.62
N MET A 84 5.35 14.65 14.38
CA MET A 84 5.63 15.94 13.76
C MET A 84 4.38 16.68 13.28
N ALA A 85 3.40 15.96 12.75
CA ALA A 85 2.19 16.50 12.14
C ALA A 85 0.95 15.64 12.46
N PRO A 86 0.56 15.51 13.75
CA PRO A 86 -0.47 14.57 14.19
C PRO A 86 -1.83 14.78 13.52
N SER A 87 -2.21 16.02 13.23
CA SER A 87 -3.50 16.37 12.62
C SER A 87 -3.48 16.43 11.09
N HIS A 88 -2.36 16.08 10.45
CA HIS A 88 -2.23 16.14 9.00
C HIS A 88 -2.97 14.97 8.33
N LYS A 89 -3.59 15.22 7.16
CA LYS A 89 -4.36 14.21 6.39
C LYS A 89 -3.61 12.89 6.24
N LEU A 90 -2.36 12.93 5.75
CA LEU A 90 -1.54 11.73 5.55
C LEU A 90 -1.30 10.97 6.86
N THR A 91 -1.21 11.64 8.01
CA THR A 91 -1.11 10.97 9.31
C THR A 91 -2.37 10.17 9.60
N GLY A 92 -3.55 10.77 9.37
CA GLY A 92 -4.83 10.07 9.47
C GLY A 92 -4.89 8.85 8.55
N GLN A 93 -4.45 8.99 7.30
CA GLN A 93 -4.43 7.87 6.35
C GLN A 93 -3.51 6.71 6.80
N PHE A 94 -2.36 7.01 7.43
CA PHE A 94 -1.54 5.96 8.03
C PHE A 94 -2.21 5.28 9.23
N LEU A 95 -2.96 6.02 10.04
CA LEU A 95 -3.72 5.45 11.16
C LEU A 95 -4.86 4.55 10.66
N ASP A 96 -5.56 4.98 9.61
CA ASP A 96 -6.62 4.20 8.97
C ASP A 96 -6.06 2.90 8.38
N LEU A 97 -4.93 2.98 7.66
CA LEU A 97 -4.25 1.81 7.10
C LEU A 97 -3.78 0.86 8.22
N HIS A 98 -3.23 1.39 9.31
CA HIS A 98 -2.82 0.57 10.44
C HIS A 98 -4.02 -0.17 11.06
N ALA A 99 -5.16 0.51 11.21
CA ALA A 99 -6.38 -0.12 11.72
C ALA A 99 -6.94 -1.18 10.75
N GLU A 100 -6.77 -0.98 9.44
CA GLU A 100 -7.14 -1.96 8.41
C GLU A 100 -6.27 -3.21 8.49
N LEU A 101 -4.95 -3.05 8.57
CA LEU A 101 -3.99 -4.16 8.71
C LEU A 101 -4.24 -4.99 9.97
N GLU A 102 -4.48 -4.36 11.12
CA GLU A 102 -4.76 -5.09 12.36
C GLU A 102 -6.06 -5.91 12.28
N LYS A 103 -7.08 -5.42 11.54
CA LYS A 103 -8.31 -6.19 11.29
C LYS A 103 -8.03 -7.41 10.40
N THR A 104 -7.23 -7.26 9.36
CA THR A 104 -6.88 -8.36 8.44
C THR A 104 -6.09 -9.44 9.17
N ARG A 105 -5.08 -9.04 9.95
CA ARG A 105 -4.33 -9.94 10.81
C ARG A 105 -5.22 -10.68 11.83
N ALA A 106 -6.18 -9.98 12.45
CA ALA A 106 -7.12 -10.61 13.38
C ALA A 106 -8.03 -11.65 12.68
N LYS A 107 -8.43 -11.41 11.42
CA LYS A 107 -9.18 -12.39 10.62
C LYS A 107 -8.33 -13.60 10.23
N ALA A 108 -7.05 -13.40 9.88
CA ALA A 108 -6.14 -14.49 9.54
C ALA A 108 -5.81 -15.40 10.74
N ALA A 109 -5.89 -14.87 11.96
CA ALA A 109 -5.62 -15.61 13.19
C ALA A 109 -6.85 -16.33 13.79
N ALA A 110 -8.05 -16.14 13.23
CA ALA A 110 -9.32 -16.69 13.72
C ALA A 110 -9.78 -17.89 12.87
#